data_AF-A0A3G5ECK4-F1
#
_entry.id   AF-A0A3G5ECK4-F1
#
_cell.length_a   1.000
_cell.length_b   1.000
_cell.length_c   1.000
_cell.angle_alpha   90.00
_cell.angle_beta   90.00
_cell.angle_gamma   90.00
#
_symmetry.space_group_name_H-M   'P 1'
#
loop_
_entity.id
_entity.type
_entity.pdbx_description
1 polymer ?
#
loop_
_entity_poly.entity_id
_entity_poly.type
_entity_poly.pdbx_seq_one_letter_code
_entity_poly.pdbx_strand_id
1 'polypeptide(L)' 'MISEKVRAIWCRELRRDDVADDDDFFALGGQSVIMARIQAAFVVELGVEVPVDQMFLNPTVASVSAYIESLDPVT' A
#
# COMPACT_ATOMS: atom_id res chain seq x y z
N MET A 1 -3.14 -9.94 8.99
CA MET A 1 -2.09 -10.12 7.95
C MET A 1 -1.64 -8.74 7.45
N ILE A 2 -0.43 -8.57 6.92
CA ILE A 2 0.04 -7.25 6.46
C ILE A 2 -0.88 -6.66 5.37
N SER A 3 -1.41 -7.51 4.48
CA SER A 3 -2.40 -7.14 3.46
C SER A 3 -3.67 -6.52 4.02
N GLU A 4 -4.19 -7.01 5.14
CA GLU A 4 -5.37 -6.43 5.79
C GLU A 4 -5.10 -5.00 6.29
N LYS A 5 -3.90 -4.76 6.83
CA LYS A 5 -3.51 -3.42 7.31
C LYS A 5 -3.26 -2.47 6.14
N VAL A 6 -2.58 -2.95 5.09
CA VAL A 6 -2.36 -2.20 3.85
C VAL A 6 -3.70 -1.81 3.22
N ARG A 7 -4.64 -2.76 3.09
CA ARG A 7 -5.99 -2.51 2.58
C ARG A 7 -6.73 -1.46 3.41
N ALA A 8 -6.65 -1.53 4.74
CA ALA A 8 -7.28 -0.55 5.61
C ALA A 8 -6.75 0.88 5.37
N ILE A 9 -5.44 1.02 5.18
CA ILE A 9 -4.82 2.31 4.81
C ILE A 9 -5.30 2.77 3.43
N TRP A 10 -5.36 1.88 2.45
CA TRP A 10 -5.84 2.21 1.10
C TRP A 10 -7.29 2.66 1.10
N CYS A 11 -8.17 1.91 1.76
CA CYS A 11 -9.58 2.28 1.96
C CYS A 11 -9.71 3.68 2.56
N ARG A 12 -8.95 3.98 3.62
CA ARG A 12 -8.97 5.29 4.28
C ARG A 12 -8.53 6.42 3.36
N GLU A 13 -7.39 6.27 2.67
CA GLU A 13 -6.81 7.35 1.87
C GLU A 13 -7.53 7.55 0.52
N LEU A 14 -8.05 6.48 -0.08
CA LEU A 14 -8.89 6.52 -1.28
C LEU A 14 -10.35 6.89 -0.99
N ARG A 15 -10.75 6.89 0.30
CA ARG A 15 -12.14 7.10 0.76
C ARG A 15 -13.11 6.09 0.14
N ARG A 16 -12.74 4.82 0.24
CA ARG A 16 -13.47 3.67 -0.28
C ARG A 16 -13.55 2.57 0.79
N ASP A 17 -14.61 1.79 0.77
CA ASP A 17 -14.79 0.66 1.69
C ASP A 17 -14.66 -0.70 0.98
N ASP A 18 -14.47 -0.70 -0.35
CA ASP A 18 -14.62 -1.84 -1.25
C ASP A 18 -13.35 -2.21 -2.02
N VAL A 19 -12.17 -1.77 -1.56
CA VAL A 19 -10.89 -2.06 -2.22
C VAL A 19 -10.56 -3.56 -2.12
N ALA A 20 -10.45 -4.22 -3.27
CA ALA A 20 -9.97 -5.60 -3.38
C ALA A 20 -8.44 -5.67 -3.38
N ASP A 21 -7.90 -6.87 -3.13
CA ASP A 21 -6.45 -7.05 -3.02
C ASP A 21 -5.71 -6.87 -4.36
N ASP A 22 -6.40 -7.09 -5.47
CA ASP A 22 -5.92 -7.00 -6.85
C ASP A 22 -6.35 -5.73 -7.58
N ASP A 23 -7.11 -4.83 -6.92
CA ASP A 23 -7.48 -3.55 -7.51
C ASP A 23 -6.24 -2.67 -7.72
N ASP A 24 -6.10 -2.16 -8.94
CA ASP A 24 -5.05 -1.21 -9.29
C ASP A 24 -5.34 0.17 -8.69
N PHE A 25 -4.36 0.70 -7.96
CA PHE A 25 -4.42 2.00 -7.28
C PHE A 25 -4.85 3.14 -8.22
N PHE A 26 -4.32 3.17 -9.45
CA PHE A 26 -4.61 4.21 -10.41
C PHE A 26 -5.99 4.02 -11.03
N ALA A 27 -6.42 2.78 -11.27
CA ALA A 27 -7.78 2.46 -11.70
C ALA A 27 -8.84 2.87 -10.66
N LEU A 28 -8.50 2.83 -9.36
CA LEU A 28 -9.33 3.32 -8.27
C LEU A 28 -9.38 4.87 -8.14
N GLY A 29 -8.68 5.60 -8.99
CA GLY A 29 -8.58 7.06 -8.95
C GLY A 29 -7.46 7.59 -8.06
N GLY A 30 -6.50 6.73 -7.71
CA GLY A 30 -5.30 7.09 -6.97
C GLY A 30 -4.41 8.09 -7.72
N GLN A 31 -3.76 8.97 -6.96
CA GLN A 31 -2.83 9.98 -7.48
C GLN A 31 -1.66 10.17 -6.51
N SER A 32 -0.59 10.84 -6.95
CA SER A 32 0.66 10.95 -6.17
C SER A 32 0.49 11.53 -4.76
N VAL A 33 -0.47 12.45 -4.56
CA VAL A 33 -0.78 13.00 -3.23
C VAL A 33 -1.37 11.95 -2.29
N ILE A 34 -2.23 11.07 -2.81
CA ILE A 34 -2.81 9.96 -2.05
C ILE A 34 -1.70 8.92 -1.78
N MET A 35 -0.89 8.62 -2.79
CA MET A 35 0.24 7.67 -2.66
C MET A 35 1.21 8.11 -1.55
N ALA A 36 1.56 9.40 -1.50
CA ALA A 36 2.43 9.95 -0.46
C ALA A 36 1.81 9.85 0.96
N ARG A 37 0.48 9.96 1.08
CA ARG A 37 -0.22 9.75 2.36
C ARG A 37 -0.20 8.29 2.79
N ILE A 38 -0.43 7.37 1.85
CA ILE A 38 -0.32 5.93 2.09
C ILE A 38 1.11 5.58 2.52
N GLN A 39 2.13 6.11 1.83
CA GLN A 39 3.53 5.93 2.19
C GLN A 39 3.82 6.40 3.64
N ALA A 40 3.37 7.60 4.00
CA ALA A 40 3.53 8.11 5.36
C ALA A 40 2.82 7.23 6.40
N ALA A 41 1.63 6.71 6.06
CA ALA A 41 0.90 5.78 6.91
C ALA A 41 1.63 4.44 7.09
N PHE A 42 2.28 3.90 6.04
CA PHE A 42 3.11 2.70 6.18
C PHE A 42 4.25 2.91 7.18
N VAL A 43 4.92 4.06 7.14
CA VAL A 43 5.99 4.37 8.10
C VAL A 43 5.43 4.47 9.53
N VAL A 44 4.31 5.16 9.72
CA VAL A 44 3.74 5.42 11.06
C VAL A 44 3.07 4.18 11.67
N GLU A 45 2.33 3.41 10.87
CA GLU A 45 1.46 2.33 11.35
C GLU A 45 2.07 0.93 11.21
N LEU A 46 2.97 0.76 10.25
CA LEU A 46 3.59 -0.53 9.93
C LEU A 46 5.10 -0.53 10.23
N GLY A 47 5.72 0.64 10.41
CA GLY A 47 7.15 0.75 10.64
C GLY A 47 8.00 0.44 9.40
N VAL A 48 7.40 0.48 8.20
CA VAL A 48 8.09 0.16 6.94
C VAL A 48 8.11 1.37 6.02
N GLU A 49 9.28 1.65 5.45
CA GLU A 49 9.44 2.67 4.42
C GLU A 49 9.39 2.00 3.05
N VAL A 50 8.29 2.21 2.32
CA VAL A 50 8.15 1.73 0.94
C VAL A 50 8.52 2.87 0.00
N PRO A 51 9.58 2.74 -0.82
CA PRO A 51 9.92 3.75 -1.82
C PRO A 51 8.77 3.98 -2.81
N VAL A 52 8.58 5.23 -3.24
CA VAL A 52 7.45 5.58 -4.13
C VAL A 52 7.52 4.80 -5.45
N ASP A 53 8.70 4.65 -6.05
CA ASP A 53 8.90 3.84 -7.26
C ASP A 53 8.43 2.39 -7.07
N GLN A 54 8.63 1.82 -5.88
CA GLN A 54 8.14 0.48 -5.55
C GLN A 54 6.62 0.44 -5.39
N MET A 55 5.99 1.49 -4.88
CA MET A 55 4.52 1.59 -4.88
C MET A 55 3.93 1.71 -6.28
N PHE A 56 4.66 2.33 -7.23
CA PHE A 56 4.26 2.37 -8.64
C PHE A 56 4.44 1.00 -9.33
N LEU A 57 5.50 0.25 -8.99
CA LEU A 57 5.74 -1.11 -9.50
C LEU A 57 4.79 -2.16 -8.89
N ASN A 58 4.27 -1.88 -7.70
CA ASN A 58 3.36 -2.74 -6.95
C ASN A 58 2.04 -1.99 -6.68
N PRO A 59 1.24 -1.69 -7.71
CA PRO A 59 0.11 -0.78 -7.62
C PRO A 59 -1.15 -1.45 -7.05
N THR A 60 -1.04 -2.58 -6.36
CA THR A 60 -2.17 -3.26 -5.71
C THR A 60 -1.85 -3.54 -4.25
N VAL A 61 -2.88 -3.72 -3.42
CA VAL A 61 -2.71 -4.13 -2.02
C VAL A 61 -1.91 -5.43 -1.93
N ALA A 62 -2.21 -6.43 -2.76
CA ALA A 62 -1.51 -7.71 -2.78
C ALA A 62 -0.03 -7.55 -3.14
N SER A 63 0.27 -6.81 -4.21
CA SER A 63 1.64 -6.67 -4.70
C SER A 63 2.51 -5.86 -3.72
N VAL A 64 2.00 -4.75 -3.18
CA VAL A 64 2.77 -3.94 -2.22
C VAL A 64 2.94 -4.67 -0.89
N SER A 65 1.95 -5.47 -0.48
CA SER A 65 2.06 -6.31 0.72
C SER A 65 3.14 -7.38 0.55
N ALA A 66 3.18 -8.06 -0.59
CA ALA A 66 4.22 -9.03 -0.91
C ALA A 66 5.61 -8.37 -0.95
N TYR A 67 5.70 -7.15 -1.50
CA TYR A 67 6.94 -6.37 -1.45
C TYR A 67 7.37 -6.08 -0.01
N ILE A 68 6.46 -5.58 0.85
CA ILE A 68 6.74 -5.31 2.27
C ILE A 68 7.21 -6.59 2.98
N GLU A 69 6.57 -7.73 2.75
CA GLU A 69 6.99 -9.01 3.33
C GLU A 69 8.37 -9.44 2.83
N SER A 70 8.73 -9.10 1.59
CA SER A 70 10.05 -9.39 1.02
C SER A 70 11.17 -8.48 1.53
N LEU A 71 10.85 -7.34 2.16
CA LEU A 71 11.84 -6.47 2.80
C LEU A 71 12.48 -7.14 4.03
N ASP A 72 11.84 -8.17 4.58
CA ASP A 72 12.35 -9.00 5.66
C ASP A 72 12.56 -10.47 5.23
N PRO A 73 13.80 -10.84 4.89
CA PRO A 73 14.32 -12.16 5.20
C PRO A 73 15.66 -11.99 5.91
N VAL A 74 15.66 -11.46 7.13
CA VAL A 74 16.80 -11.60 8.05
C VAL A 74 16.40 -12.54 9.18
N THR A 75 16.49 -13.83 8.86
CA THR A 75 16.91 -14.85 9.83
C THR A 75 18.21 -15.45 9.29
#